data_AF-A0A1V5ZJV9-F1
#
_entry.id   AF-A0A1V5ZJV9-F1
#
_cell.length_a   1.000
_cell.length_b   1.000
_cell.length_c   1.000
_cell.angle_alpha   90.00
_cell.angle_beta   90.00
_cell.angle_gamma   90.00
#
_symmetry.space_group_name_H-M   'P 1'
#
loop_
_entity.id
_entity.type
_entity.pdbx_description
1 polymer ?
#
loop_
_entity_poly.entity_id
_entity_poly.type
_entity_poly.pdbx_seq_one_letter_code
_entity_poly.pdbx_strand_id
1 'polypeptide(L)'
;MNVIDYLENTEVIDINYTGQSKLVSNNLPVKRDLLSDEEFFLLKKIANKWRLKSTAEIVAFTHNQLPWGMTDELMQEVPYEFITQEEPENVY
;
A
#
# COMPACT_ATOMS: atom_id res chain seq x y z
N MET A 1 12.07 6.73 -23.12
CA MET A 1 10.77 6.05 -22.88
C MET A 1 10.62 5.93 -21.37
N ASN A 2 9.54 6.45 -20.79
CA ASN A 2 9.32 6.40 -19.34
C ASN A 2 8.92 4.96 -18.94
N VAL A 3 9.29 4.55 -17.73
CA VAL A 3 8.92 3.24 -17.16
C VAL A 3 7.39 3.09 -17.08
N ILE A 4 6.67 4.15 -16.74
CA ILE A 4 5.20 4.14 -16.68
C ILE A 4 4.60 3.83 -18.06
N ASP A 5 5.07 4.53 -19.11
CA ASP A 5 4.59 4.31 -20.47
C ASP A 5 4.90 2.89 -20.95
N TYR A 6 6.04 2.33 -20.56
CA TYR A 6 6.39 0.94 -20.88
C TYR A 6 5.47 -0.07 -20.20
N LEU A 7 5.14 0.14 -18.92
CA LEU A 7 4.26 -0.75 -18.15
C LEU A 7 2.81 -0.70 -18.64
N GLU A 8 2.34 0.48 -19.06
CA GLU A 8 1.01 0.64 -19.67
C GLU A 8 0.94 -0.04 -21.05
N ASN A 9 1.96 0.16 -21.90
CA ASN A 9 2.02 -0.48 -23.22
C ASN A 9 2.17 -2.01 -23.17
N THR A 10 2.69 -2.55 -22.06
CA THR A 10 2.79 -4.00 -21.84
C THR A 10 1.58 -4.59 -21.12
N GLU A 11 0.52 -3.79 -20.92
CA GLU A 11 -0.73 -4.15 -20.23
C GLU A 11 -0.52 -4.67 -18.79
N VAL A 12 0.65 -4.41 -18.20
CA VAL A 12 0.96 -4.76 -16.81
C VAL A 12 0.17 -3.89 -15.85
N ILE A 13 0.00 -2.62 -16.22
CA ILE A 13 -0.81 -1.66 -15.47
C ILE A 13 -1.89 -1.03 -16.36
N ASP A 14 -3.00 -0.64 -15.76
CA ASP A 14 -4.04 0.19 -16.37
C ASP A 14 -4.05 1.56 -15.69
N ILE A 15 -4.12 2.64 -16.47
CA ILE A 15 -4.13 4.01 -15.94
C ILE A 15 -5.44 4.70 -16.31
N ASN A 16 -6.27 4.94 -15.29
CA ASN A 16 -7.49 5.74 -15.43
C ASN A 16 -7.21 7.19 -15.05
N TYR A 17 -7.61 8.11 -15.93
CA TYR A 17 -7.38 9.54 -15.75
C TYR A 17 -8.66 10.24 -15.30
N THR A 18 -8.61 10.93 -14.16
CA THR A 18 -9.72 11.75 -13.66
C THR A 18 -9.22 13.16 -13.37
N GLY A 19 -9.47 14.09 -14.29
CA GLY A 19 -8.93 15.45 -14.20
C GLY A 19 -7.40 15.46 -14.27
N GLN A 20 -6.74 15.90 -13.20
CA GLN A 20 -5.27 15.85 -13.07
C GLN A 20 -4.76 14.59 -12.37
N SER A 21 -5.65 13.74 -11.85
CA SER A 21 -5.30 12.53 -11.11
C SER A 21 -5.15 11.32 -12.03
N LYS A 22 -4.23 10.42 -11.69
CA LYS A 22 -4.01 9.14 -12.35
C LYS A 22 -4.25 8.02 -11.35
N LEU A 23 -5.19 7.13 -11.63
CA LEU A 23 -5.40 5.90 -10.89
C LEU A 23 -4.71 4.77 -11.64
N VAL A 24 -3.69 4.19 -11.03
CA VAL A 24 -2.91 3.09 -11.63
C VAL A 24 -3.36 1.77 -10.99
N SER A 25 -3.78 0.81 -11.81
CA SER A 25 -4.21 -0.53 -11.39
C SER A 25 -3.22 -1.56 -11.93
N ASN A 26 -2.93 -2.61 -11.17
CA ASN A 26 -2.13 -3.74 -11.64
C ASN A 26 -3.06 -4.80 -12.27
N ASN A 27 -2.78 -5.19 -13.51
CA ASN A 27 -3.58 -6.17 -14.26
C ASN A 27 -3.00 -7.58 -14.18
N LEU A 28 -1.82 -7.75 -13.58
CA LEU A 28 -1.24 -9.07 -13.45
C LEU A 28 -2.10 -9.98 -12.55
N PRO A 29 -2.24 -11.27 -12.93
CA PRO A 29 -2.96 -12.21 -12.09
C PRO A 29 -2.29 -12.33 -10.73
N VAL A 30 -3.09 -12.21 -9.67
CA VAL A 30 -2.63 -12.37 -8.29
C VAL A 30 -2.18 -13.81 -8.11
N LYS A 31 -0.86 -14.02 -7.94
CA LYS A 31 -0.29 -15.32 -7.60
C LYS A 31 -0.67 -15.66 -6.16
N ARG A 32 -1.72 -16.46 -5.97
CA ARG A 32 -2.19 -16.91 -4.66
C ARG A 32 -1.21 -17.88 -4.00
N ASP A 33 -0.43 -18.56 -4.84
CA ASP A 33 0.55 -19.59 -4.53
C ASP A 33 1.74 -19.08 -3.71
N LEU A 34 1.86 -17.76 -3.53
CA LEU A 34 2.87 -17.12 -2.68
C LEU A 34 2.43 -16.96 -1.22
N LEU A 35 1.15 -17.17 -0.91
CA LEU A 35 0.61 -17.01 0.43
C LEU A 35 0.26 -18.38 1.01
N SER A 36 0.67 -18.62 2.25
CA SER A 36 0.13 -19.71 3.05
C SER A 36 -1.37 -19.51 3.30
N ASP A 37 -2.07 -20.59 3.64
CA ASP A 37 -3.50 -20.52 3.99
C ASP A 37 -3.76 -19.61 5.20
N GLU A 38 -2.81 -19.56 6.13
CA GLU A 38 -2.90 -18.75 7.35
C GLU A 38 -2.77 -17.24 7.04
N GLU A 39 -1.81 -16.87 6.19
CA GLU A 39 -1.67 -15.49 5.68
C GLU A 39 -2.89 -15.06 4.87
N PHE A 40 -3.40 -15.95 4.01
CA PHE A 40 -4.60 -15.66 3.23
C PHE A 40 -5.84 -15.47 4.13
N PHE A 41 -5.96 -16.26 5.20
CA PHE A 41 -7.01 -16.10 6.19
C PHE A 41 -6.89 -14.76 6.94
N LEU A 42 -5.68 -14.38 7.33
CA LEU A 42 -5.41 -13.09 7.96
C LEU A 42 -5.81 -11.92 7.05
N LEU A 43 -5.43 -11.96 5.77
CA LEU A 43 -5.82 -10.95 4.78
C LEU A 43 -7.34 -10.82 4.65
N LYS A 44 -8.06 -11.95 4.58
CA LYS A 44 -9.54 -11.93 4.58
C LYS A 44 -10.13 -11.29 5.83
N LYS A 45 -9.54 -11.55 7.00
CA LYS A 45 -9.99 -10.94 8.26
C LYS A 45 -9.78 -9.43 8.25
N ILE A 46 -8.64 -8.97 7.77
CA ILE A 46 -8.32 -7.55 7.61
C ILE A 46 -9.29 -6.89 6.62
N ALA A 47 -9.48 -7.47 5.43
CA ALA A 47 -10.39 -6.96 4.42
C ALA A 47 -11.83 -6.82 4.95
N ASN A 48 -12.33 -7.83 5.65
CA ASN A 48 -13.67 -7.77 6.26
C ASN A 48 -13.79 -6.69 7.34
N LYS A 49 -12.73 -6.45 8.13
CA LYS A 49 -12.71 -5.40 9.16
C LYS A 49 -12.86 -4.01 8.55
N TRP A 50 -12.23 -3.77 7.40
CA TRP A 50 -12.17 -2.44 6.77
C TRP A 50 -13.24 -2.18 5.72
N ARG A 51 -13.94 -3.21 5.22
CA ARG A 51 -14.90 -3.11 4.11
C ARG A 51 -15.99 -2.03 4.27
N LEU A 52 -16.41 -1.74 5.49
CA LEU A 52 -17.47 -0.77 5.79
C LEU A 52 -16.93 0.54 6.39
N LYS A 53 -15.61 0.71 6.45
CA LYS A 53 -14.97 1.89 7.01
C LYS A 53 -14.74 2.94 5.94
N SER A 54 -14.99 4.19 6.28
CA SER A 54 -14.65 5.32 5.40
C SER A 54 -13.14 5.49 5.30
N THR A 55 -12.65 6.06 4.19
CA THR A 55 -11.23 6.40 4.02
C THR A 55 -10.72 7.25 5.18
N ALA A 56 -11.53 8.18 5.67
CA ALA A 56 -11.19 9.04 6.80
C ALA A 56 -10.95 8.23 8.10
N GLU A 57 -11.79 7.24 8.40
CA GLU A 57 -11.60 6.36 9.56
C GLU A 57 -10.34 5.50 9.43
N ILE A 58 -10.06 4.99 8.23
CA ILE A 58 -8.86 4.19 7.96
C ILE A 58 -7.61 5.04 8.16
N VAL A 59 -7.58 6.24 7.58
CA VAL A 59 -6.48 7.19 7.71
C VAL A 59 -6.27 7.60 9.16
N ALA A 60 -7.35 7.93 9.88
CA ALA A 60 -7.27 8.27 11.30
C ALA A 60 -6.72 7.11 12.14
N PHE A 61 -7.13 5.88 11.86
CA PHE A 61 -6.56 4.71 12.53
C PHE A 61 -5.06 4.57 12.25
N THR A 62 -4.63 4.69 10.99
CA THR A 62 -3.22 4.59 10.61
C THR A 62 -2.37 5.69 11.25
N HIS A 63 -2.87 6.93 11.35
CA HIS A 63 -2.16 8.02 12.02
C HIS A 63 -1.96 7.80 13.52
N ASN A 64 -2.73 6.90 14.15
CA ASN A 64 -2.53 6.51 15.55
C ASN A 64 -1.52 5.36 15.72
N GLN A 65 -0.99 4.80 14.62
CA GLN A 65 -0.01 3.73 14.64
C GLN A 65 1.40 4.26 14.40
N LEU A 66 2.42 3.50 14.81
CA LEU A 66 3.79 3.80 14.43
C LEU A 66 3.96 3.60 12.92
N PRO A 67 4.74 4.45 12.24
CA PRO A 67 5.53 5.55 12.81
C PRO A 67 4.77 6.88 12.93
N TRP A 68 3.57 6.98 12.36
CA TRP A 68 2.77 8.20 12.29
C TRP A 68 2.41 8.81 13.66
N GLY A 69 2.16 7.98 14.67
CA GLY A 69 1.93 8.46 16.03
C GLY A 69 3.18 9.04 16.71
N MET A 70 4.38 8.80 16.16
CA MET A 70 5.65 9.37 16.61
C MET A 70 6.10 10.56 15.76
N THR A 71 5.50 10.77 14.59
CA THR A 71 5.72 12.00 13.82
C THR A 71 4.91 13.12 14.45
N ASP A 72 5.57 14.02 15.18
CA ASP A 72 4.94 15.26 15.64
C ASP A 72 4.34 16.02 14.44
N GLU A 73 3.31 16.84 14.66
CA GLU A 73 2.66 17.67 13.62
C GLU A 73 3.66 18.55 12.81
N LEU A 74 4.88 18.73 13.33
CA LEU A 74 5.99 19.47 12.73
C LEU A 74 6.94 18.59 11.89
N MET A 75 7.01 17.29 12.14
CA MET A 75 7.76 16.34 11.32
C MET A 75 6.88 15.93 10.14
N GLN A 76 6.93 16.72 9.07
CA GLN A 76 6.26 16.42 7.79
C GLN A 76 6.84 15.18 7.08
N GLU A 77 7.90 14.60 7.64
CA GLU A 77 8.64 13.48 7.09
C GLU A 77 8.81 12.43 8.18
N VAL A 78 8.53 11.18 7.84
CA VAL A 78 8.76 10.03 8.70
C VAL A 78 10.23 9.62 8.55
N PRO A 79 11.05 9.63 9.62
CA PRO A 79 12.43 9.13 9.54
C PRO A 79 12.47 7.68 9.06
N TYR A 80 13.39 7.39 8.14
CA TYR A 80 13.51 6.08 7.49
C TYR A 80 13.69 4.94 8.50
N GLU A 81 14.38 5.22 9.60
CA GLU A 81 14.60 4.31 10.72
C GLU A 81 13.28 3.79 11.32
N PHE A 82 12.21 4.61 11.28
CA PHE A 82 10.89 4.22 11.77
C PHE A 82 9.98 3.54 10.72
N ILE A 83 10.39 3.54 9.44
CA ILE A 83 9.68 2.87 8.33
C ILE A 83 10.10 1.41 8.22
N THR A 84 11.16 0.99 8.91
CA THR A 84 11.65 -0.39 8.89
C THR A 84 10.71 -1.35 9.63
N GLN A 85 9.64 -1.77 8.95
CA GLN A 85 8.87 -2.99 9.28
C GLN A 85 9.45 -4.22 8.56
N GLU A 86 10.58 -4.08 7.87
CA GLU A 86 11.28 -5.18 7.24
C GLU A 86 12.28 -5.80 8.23
N GLU A 87 12.45 -7.13 8.15
CA GLU A 87 13.55 -7.80 8.82
C GLU A 87 14.88 -7.16 8.38
N PRO A 88 15.81 -6.84 9.30
CA PRO A 88 17.03 -6.08 9.00
C PRO A 88 17.84 -6.63 7.83
N GLU A 89 17.80 -7.94 7.61
CA GLU A 89 18.44 -8.63 6.48
C GLU A 89 17.91 -8.26 5.09
N ASN A 90 16.76 -7.61 4.98
CA ASN A 90 16.13 -7.23 3.70
C ASN A 90 16.34 -5.75 3.34
N VAL A 91 17.06 -4.99 4.17
CA VAL A 91 17.39 -3.58 3.92
C VAL A 91 18.72 -3.50 3.14
N TYR A 92 18.68 -3.08 1.87
CA TYR A 92 19.84 -2.93 0.97
C TYR A 92 20.27 -1.47 0.75
#